data_AF-A0A2R5LDY7-F1
#
_entry.id   AF-A0A2R5LDY7-F1
#
_cell.length_a   1.000
_cell.length_b   1.000
_cell.length_c   1.000
_cell.angle_alpha   90.00
_cell.angle_beta   90.00
_cell.angle_gamma   90.00
#
_symmetry.space_group_name_H-M   'P 1'
#
loop_
_entity.id
_entity.type
_entity.pdbx_description
1 polymer ?
#
loop_
_entity_poly.entity_id
_entity_poly.type
_entity_poly.pdbx_seq_one_letter_code
_entity_poly.pdbx_strand_id
1 'polypeptide(L)'
;AYSDVKVGDYIIPKGSIVIACLWSLFHDPEVAQDPEVFRPERHLTDNGRKFVKPEYLIPFSYGKRSCPGEVIAVMEIFIYFTTLLQHFCVTVPEGRTLNFNEVLGVSLRPEPQELIMRRR
;
A
#
# COMPACT_ATOMS: atom_id res chain seq x y z
N ALA A 1 26.09 -18.46 4.11
CA ALA A 1 26.13 -18.59 2.65
C ALA A 1 24.74 -18.95 2.14
N TYR A 2 24.35 -18.50 0.94
CA TYR A 2 23.09 -18.94 0.33
C TYR A 2 23.14 -20.44 0.01
N SER A 3 22.01 -21.13 0.16
CA SER A 3 21.83 -22.57 -0.07
C SER A 3 20.50 -22.82 -0.77
N ASP A 4 20.31 -24.04 -1.27
CA ASP A 4 18.99 -24.51 -1.68
C ASP A 4 18.03 -24.45 -0.48
N VAL A 5 16.75 -24.18 -0.75
CA VAL A 5 15.72 -24.08 0.27
C VAL A 5 14.45 -24.81 -0.16
N LYS A 6 13.81 -25.52 0.77
CA LYS A 6 12.51 -26.15 0.55
C LYS A 6 11.39 -25.20 1.00
N VAL A 7 10.42 -24.94 0.13
CA VAL A 7 9.22 -24.14 0.40
C VAL A 7 8.00 -24.95 -0.02
N GLY A 8 7.17 -25.35 0.94
CA GLY A 8 6.13 -26.34 0.70
C GLY A 8 6.75 -27.62 0.14
N ASP A 9 6.26 -28.09 -1.00
CA ASP A 9 6.76 -29.27 -1.71
C ASP A 9 7.85 -28.95 -2.76
N TYR A 10 8.22 -27.68 -2.91
CA TYR A 10 9.19 -27.23 -3.91
C TYR A 10 10.59 -27.04 -3.33
N ILE A 11 11.62 -27.39 -4.10
CA ILE A 11 13.01 -27.03 -3.82
C ILE A 11 13.36 -25.84 -4.71
N ILE A 12 13.77 -24.74 -4.09
CA ILE A 12 14.27 -23.54 -4.76
C ILE A 12 15.80 -23.62 -4.76
N PRO A 13 16.45 -23.81 -5.92
CA PRO A 13 17.90 -23.90 -6.01
C PRO A 13 18.59 -22.59 -5.58
N LYS A 14 19.78 -22.71 -5.00
CA LYS A 14 20.65 -21.59 -4.68
C LYS A 14 20.88 -20.70 -5.89
N GLY A 15 20.71 -19.39 -5.71
CA GLY A 15 20.92 -18.39 -6.77
C GLY A 15 19.67 -18.08 -7.59
N SER A 16 18.54 -18.76 -7.33
CA SER A 16 17.26 -18.42 -7.94
C SER A 16 16.83 -16.99 -7.60
N ILE A 17 16.25 -16.29 -8.58
CA ILE A 17 15.57 -15.02 -8.35
C ILE A 17 14.17 -15.32 -7.84
N VAL A 18 13.81 -14.76 -6.69
CA VAL A 18 12.48 -14.88 -6.08
C VAL A 18 11.87 -13.50 -5.99
N ILE A 19 10.66 -13.33 -6.55
CA ILE A 19 9.91 -12.08 -6.51
C ILE A 19 8.74 -12.29 -5.53
N ALA A 20 8.71 -11.48 -4.46
CA ALA A 20 7.57 -11.45 -3.55
C ALA A 20 6.43 -10.62 -4.18
N CYS A 21 5.33 -11.27 -4.54
CA CYS A 21 4.15 -10.60 -5.09
C CYS A 21 3.26 -10.07 -3.96
N LEU A 22 3.60 -8.91 -3.40
CA LEU A 22 2.82 -8.28 -2.31
C LEU A 22 1.40 -7.91 -2.76
N TRP A 23 1.21 -7.56 -4.03
CA TRP A 23 -0.10 -7.26 -4.59
C TRP A 23 -1.08 -8.43 -4.39
N SER A 24 -0.64 -9.65 -4.66
CA SER A 24 -1.45 -10.86 -4.46
C SER A 24 -1.86 -11.04 -3.00
N LEU A 25 -0.97 -10.74 -2.05
CA LEU A 25 -1.27 -10.85 -0.62
C LEU A 25 -2.30 -9.79 -0.18
N PHE A 26 -2.20 -8.56 -0.70
CA PHE A 26 -3.13 -7.48 -0.35
C PHE A 26 -4.52 -7.67 -0.97
N HIS A 27 -4.62 -8.45 -2.06
CA HIS A 27 -5.87 -8.73 -2.76
C HIS A 27 -6.39 -10.16 -2.58
N ASP A 28 -5.81 -10.92 -1.65
CA ASP A 28 -6.23 -12.30 -1.37
C ASP A 28 -7.56 -12.30 -0.59
N PRO A 29 -8.66 -12.83 -1.17
CA PRO A 29 -9.97 -12.85 -0.52
C PRO A 29 -10.04 -13.80 0.69
N GLU A 30 -9.07 -14.70 0.88
CA GLU A 30 -9.01 -15.56 2.07
C GLU A 30 -8.62 -14.79 3.34
N VAL A 31 -7.87 -13.68 3.19
CA VAL A 31 -7.38 -12.87 4.31
C VAL A 31 -7.89 -11.43 4.31
N ALA A 32 -8.23 -10.87 3.15
CA ALA A 32 -8.74 -9.51 3.00
C ALA A 32 -10.21 -9.51 2.59
N GLN A 33 -11.09 -8.96 3.43
CA GLN A 33 -12.51 -8.84 3.11
C GLN A 33 -12.75 -7.77 2.04
N ASP A 34 -13.40 -8.13 0.93
CA ASP A 34 -13.68 -7.26 -0.23
C ASP A 34 -12.39 -6.56 -0.75
N PRO A 35 -11.36 -7.31 -1.18
CA PRO A 35 -10.03 -6.77 -1.44
C PRO A 35 -10.00 -5.65 -2.49
N GLU A 36 -10.88 -5.75 -3.50
CA GLU A 36 -10.99 -4.79 -4.61
C GLU A 36 -11.69 -3.47 -4.23
N VAL A 37 -12.26 -3.36 -3.03
CA VAL A 37 -13.01 -2.18 -2.60
C VAL A 37 -12.15 -1.30 -1.70
N PHE A 38 -11.91 -0.05 -2.12
CA PHE A 38 -11.31 0.96 -1.26
C PHE A 38 -12.26 1.31 -0.09
N ARG A 39 -12.05 0.66 1.05
CA ARG A 39 -12.86 0.78 2.28
C ARG A 39 -11.95 0.97 3.48
N PRO A 40 -11.57 2.22 3.84
CA PRO A 40 -10.71 2.51 4.99
C PRO A 40 -11.23 1.92 6.31
N GLU A 41 -12.54 1.80 6.45
CA GLU A 41 -13.23 1.30 7.64
C GLU A 41 -12.87 -0.16 7.96
N ARG A 42 -12.38 -0.94 6.99
CA ARG A 42 -11.93 -2.33 7.21
C ARG A 42 -10.78 -2.44 8.22
N HIS A 43 -10.09 -1.32 8.47
CA HIS A 43 -8.99 -1.24 9.41
C HIS A 43 -9.41 -0.65 10.75
N LEU A 44 -10.72 -0.54 11.03
CA LEU A 44 -11.24 -0.05 12.29
C LEU A 44 -11.89 -1.18 13.10
N THR A 45 -11.81 -1.09 14.43
CA THR A 45 -12.62 -1.93 15.33
C THR A 45 -14.11 -1.59 15.21
N ASP A 46 -15.00 -2.49 15.63
CA ASP A 46 -16.47 -2.35 15.53
C ASP A 46 -17.06 -1.04 16.07
N ASN A 47 -16.37 -0.39 17.01
CA ASN A 47 -16.78 0.92 17.56
C ASN A 47 -16.20 2.14 16.84
N GLY A 48 -15.43 1.94 15.76
CA GLY A 48 -14.80 2.98 14.94
C GLY A 48 -13.66 3.76 15.60
N ARG A 49 -13.25 3.40 16.83
CA ARG A 49 -12.33 4.22 17.64
C ARG A 49 -10.87 3.81 17.56
N LYS A 50 -10.59 2.57 17.14
CA LYS A 50 -9.23 2.04 17.10
C LYS A 50 -8.92 1.49 15.72
N PHE A 51 -7.70 1.79 15.27
CA PHE A 51 -7.12 1.18 14.09
C PHE A 51 -6.60 -0.23 14.42
N VAL A 52 -6.82 -1.16 13.49
CA VAL A 52 -6.30 -2.52 13.51
C VAL A 52 -5.48 -2.73 12.25
N LYS A 53 -4.16 -2.91 12.41
CA LYS A 53 -3.28 -3.31 11.31
C LYS A 53 -3.45 -4.82 11.09
N PRO A 54 -3.95 -5.27 9.94
CA PRO A 54 -4.02 -6.70 9.67
C PRO A 54 -2.62 -7.25 9.38
N GLU A 55 -2.36 -8.51 9.73
CA GLU A 55 -1.03 -9.13 9.61
C GLU A 55 -0.55 -9.24 8.15
N TYR A 56 -1.48 -9.41 7.20
CA TYR A 56 -1.18 -9.48 5.77
C TYR A 56 -0.73 -8.13 5.18
N LEU A 57 -0.96 -7.01 5.88
CA LEU A 57 -0.61 -5.67 5.38
C LEU A 57 0.85 -5.34 5.69
N ILE A 58 1.72 -5.77 4.77
CA ILE A 58 3.18 -5.59 4.79
C ILE A 58 3.70 -4.73 3.61
N PRO A 59 3.25 -3.47 3.44
CA PRO A 59 3.65 -2.62 2.32
C PRO A 59 5.16 -2.31 2.29
N PHE A 60 5.86 -2.52 3.41
CA PHE A 60 7.29 -2.34 3.57
C PHE A 60 8.08 -3.65 3.57
N SER A 61 7.50 -4.72 2.99
CA SER A 61 8.07 -6.07 2.99
C SER A 61 8.19 -6.66 4.41
N TYR A 62 8.79 -7.84 4.53
CA TYR A 62 8.95 -8.57 5.79
C TYR A 62 10.31 -9.28 5.88
N GLY A 63 10.74 -9.58 7.11
CA GLY A 63 11.96 -10.34 7.39
C GLY A 63 13.25 -9.54 7.24
N LYS A 64 14.37 -10.21 6.93
CA LYS A 64 15.73 -9.60 6.93
C LYS A 64 15.92 -8.46 5.93
N ARG A 65 14.98 -8.25 5.00
CA ARG A 65 15.00 -7.24 3.94
C ARG A 65 13.77 -6.33 3.99
N SER A 66 13.08 -6.26 5.14
CA SER A 66 12.06 -5.23 5.34
C SER A 66 12.66 -3.83 5.14
N CYS A 67 11.82 -2.88 4.74
CA CYS A 67 12.25 -1.52 4.45
C CYS A 67 12.85 -0.88 5.71
N PRO A 68 14.13 -0.46 5.70
CA PRO A 68 14.73 0.21 6.86
C PRO A 68 14.10 1.58 7.13
N GLY A 69 13.38 2.15 6.15
CA GLY A 69 12.70 3.43 6.25
C GLY A 69 11.22 3.37 6.63
N GLU A 70 10.66 2.20 7.01
CA GLU A 70 9.22 2.07 7.32
C GLU A 70 8.73 3.14 8.31
N VAL A 71 9.44 3.32 9.42
CA VAL A 71 9.05 4.28 10.46
C VAL A 71 9.01 5.71 9.93
N ILE A 72 10.04 6.11 9.18
CA ILE A 72 10.13 7.46 8.61
C ILE A 72 9.04 7.67 7.56
N ALA A 73 8.84 6.72 6.66
CA ALA A 73 7.83 6.80 5.61
C ALA A 73 6.41 6.93 6.20
N VAL A 74 6.08 6.14 7.23
CA VAL A 74 4.78 6.23 7.90
C VAL A 74 4.59 7.59 8.56
N MET A 75 5.62 8.13 9.23
CA MET A 75 5.57 9.46 9.85
C MET A 75 5.38 10.56 8.79
N GLU A 76 6.15 10.53 7.71
CA GLU A 76 6.07 11.52 6.64
C GLU A 76 4.71 11.49 5.94
N ILE A 77 4.21 10.30 5.58
CA ILE A 77 2.88 10.15 4.97
C ILE A 77 1.82 10.75 5.88
N PHE A 78 1.85 10.45 7.19
CA PHE A 78 0.89 10.99 8.14
C PHE A 78 0.97 12.52 8.22
N ILE A 79 2.16 13.09 8.38
CA ILE A 79 2.37 14.53 8.51
C ILE A 79 1.94 15.26 7.24
N TYR A 80 2.41 14.82 6.06
CA TYR A 80 2.05 15.46 4.80
C TYR A 80 0.55 15.36 4.53
N PHE A 81 -0.03 14.18 4.67
CA PHE A 81 -1.45 13.97 4.38
C PHE A 81 -2.35 14.81 5.29
N THR A 82 -2.08 14.78 6.60
CA THR A 82 -2.89 15.55 7.56
C THR A 82 -2.71 17.06 7.36
N THR A 83 -1.49 17.55 7.15
CA THR A 83 -1.21 18.97 6.90
C THR A 83 -1.92 19.46 5.63
N LEU A 84 -1.84 18.69 4.55
CA LEU A 84 -2.52 19.04 3.29
C LEU A 84 -4.03 19.15 3.49
N LEU A 85 -4.65 18.18 4.15
CA LEU A 85 -6.11 18.17 4.37
C LEU A 85 -6.58 19.17 5.42
N GLN A 86 -5.74 19.57 6.36
CA GLN A 86 -6.02 20.63 7.34
C GLN A 86 -6.06 22.01 6.68
N HIS A 87 -5.20 22.27 5.70
CA HIS A 87 -5.06 23.59 5.09
C HIS A 87 -5.77 23.73 3.75
N PHE A 88 -6.04 22.63 3.04
CA PHE A 88 -6.61 22.67 1.69
C PHE A 88 -7.84 21.76 1.55
N CYS A 89 -8.71 22.16 0.65
CA CYS A 89 -9.74 21.33 0.04
C CYS A 89 -9.24 20.91 -1.35
N VAL A 90 -9.08 19.61 -1.57
CA VAL A 90 -8.61 19.03 -2.83
C VAL A 90 -9.82 18.66 -3.67
N THR A 91 -9.88 19.18 -4.90
CA THR A 91 -11.00 18.99 -5.83
C THR A 91 -10.51 18.71 -7.24
N VAL A 92 -11.38 18.15 -8.07
CA VAL A 92 -11.11 17.94 -9.50
C VAL A 92 -11.48 19.21 -10.28
N PRO A 93 -10.74 19.59 -11.34
CA PRO A 93 -11.16 20.66 -12.24
C PRO A 93 -12.56 20.46 -12.79
N GLU A 94 -13.28 21.56 -13.00
CA GLU A 94 -14.65 21.54 -13.50
C GLU A 94 -14.71 20.85 -14.87
N GLY A 95 -15.67 19.94 -15.05
CA GLY A 95 -15.81 19.14 -16.27
C GLY A 95 -14.79 18.01 -16.45
N ARG A 96 -13.91 17.74 -15.47
CA ARG A 96 -13.00 16.58 -15.48
C ARG A 96 -13.42 15.51 -14.47
N THR A 97 -13.03 14.27 -14.75
CA THR A 97 -13.17 13.11 -13.85
C THR A 97 -11.79 12.65 -13.39
N LEU A 98 -11.71 11.99 -12.22
CA LEU A 98 -10.46 11.38 -11.75
C LEU A 98 -9.99 10.28 -12.71
N ASN A 99 -8.68 10.22 -12.93
CA ASN A 99 -8.05 9.13 -13.66
C ASN A 99 -7.43 8.15 -12.65
N PHE A 100 -7.86 6.90 -12.67
CA PHE A 100 -7.31 5.85 -11.81
C PHE A 100 -6.36 4.89 -12.56
N ASN A 101 -5.97 5.23 -13.80
CA ASN A 101 -4.95 4.49 -14.52
C ASN A 101 -3.59 4.59 -13.83
N GLU A 102 -2.82 3.52 -13.96
CA GLU A 102 -1.56 3.35 -13.25
C GLU A 102 -0.42 3.09 -14.23
N VAL A 103 0.75 3.63 -13.89
CA VAL A 103 2.01 3.36 -14.57
C VAL A 103 2.79 2.36 -13.72
N LEU A 104 2.88 1.13 -14.19
CA LEU A 104 3.66 0.07 -13.55
C LEU A 104 5.16 0.31 -13.74
N GLY A 105 5.89 0.40 -12.63
CA GLY A 105 7.36 0.38 -12.58
C GLY A 105 7.83 -0.41 -11.36
N VAL A 106 8.92 0.04 -10.72
CA VAL A 106 9.33 -0.49 -9.40
C VAL A 106 8.25 -0.22 -8.33
N SER A 107 7.55 0.91 -8.46
CA SER A 107 6.33 1.22 -7.72
C SER A 107 5.17 1.41 -8.67
N LEU A 108 3.96 1.29 -8.14
CA LEU A 108 2.72 1.64 -8.82
C LEU A 108 2.46 3.13 -8.59
N ARG A 109 2.29 3.90 -9.66
CA ARG A 109 2.07 5.35 -9.60
C ARG A 109 0.88 5.73 -10.46
N PRO A 110 0.06 6.71 -10.06
CA PRO A 110 -1.01 7.20 -10.91
C PRO A 110 -0.42 7.90 -12.14
N GLU A 111 -1.15 7.85 -13.26
CA GLU A 111 -0.87 8.75 -14.39
C GLU A 111 -0.97 10.23 -13.94
N PRO A 112 -0.13 11.13 -14.47
CA PRO A 112 -0.21 12.55 -14.15
C PRO A 112 -1.62 13.11 -14.42
N GLN A 113 -2.21 13.75 -13.41
CA GLN A 113 -3.51 14.39 -13.51
C GLN A 113 -3.56 15.69 -12.70
N GLU A 114 -4.41 16.62 -13.13
CA GLU A 114 -4.55 17.91 -12.48
C GLU A 114 -5.56 17.84 -11.33
N LEU A 115 -5.17 18.39 -10.18
CA LEU A 115 -6.02 18.58 -9.01
C LEU A 115 -5.98 20.06 -8.60
N ILE A 116 -7.08 20.55 -8.05
CA ILE A 116 -7.19 21.91 -7.52
C ILE A 116 -7.12 21.85 -6.00
N MET A 117 -6.12 22.53 -5.43
CA MET A 117 -5.98 22.71 -3.99
C MET A 117 -6.44 24.13 -3.62
N ARG A 118 -7.63 24.23 -3.01
CA ARG A 118 -8.14 25.51 -2.49
C ARG A 118 -7.83 25.62 -1.00
N ARG A 119 -7.22 26.72 -0.57
CA ARG A 119 -7.01 26.97 0.87
C ARG A 119 -8.37 26.99 1.58
N ARG A 120 -8.46 26.29 2.72
CA ARG A 120 -9.61 26.34 3.61
C ARG A 120 -9.72 27.69 4.31
#